data_AF-A0ABD3MZ09-F1
#
_entry.id   AF-A0ABD3MZ09-F1
#
_cell.length_a   1.000
_cell.length_b   1.000
_cell.length_c   1.000
_cell.angle_alpha   90.00
_cell.angle_beta   90.00
_cell.angle_gamma   90.00
#
_symmetry.space_group_name_H-M   'P 1'
#
loop_
_entity.id
_entity.type
_entity.pdbx_description
1 polymer ?
#
loop_
_entity_poly.entity_id
_entity_poly.type
_entity_poly.pdbx_seq_one_letter_code
_entity_poly.pdbx_strand_id
1 'polypeptide(L)'
;MMATKAASTLLTPHLIRRIRPPPPIITRTPTNHLSTSTTTEDNKRSVTPEEISTQRPRALSLYRRLLRASSQMPTPNRRNYIANKTRKEYKRNKGITDVEEIEFCLRLADTNLDTVMVQAEHLTRLFNDPEYNCS
;
A
#
# COMPACT_ATOMS: atom_id res chain seq x y z
N MET A 1 49.63 37.32 -28.12
CA MET A 1 48.30 37.00 -27.57
C MET A 1 47.81 35.71 -28.21
N MET A 2 47.95 34.56 -27.55
CA MET A 2 47.29 33.30 -27.94
C MET A 2 46.97 32.55 -26.64
N ALA A 3 45.71 32.57 -26.22
CA ALA A 3 45.23 31.84 -25.06
C ALA A 3 44.57 30.54 -25.55
N THR A 4 45.20 29.40 -25.29
CA THR A 4 44.59 28.09 -25.45
C THR A 4 43.95 27.69 -24.13
N LYS A 5 42.61 27.59 -24.13
CA LYS A 5 41.87 26.99 -23.01
C LYS A 5 40.76 26.13 -23.60
N ALA A 6 40.98 24.82 -23.63
CA ALA A 6 39.94 23.85 -23.94
C ALA A 6 40.27 22.53 -23.22
N ALA A 7 39.66 22.34 -22.05
CA ALA A 7 39.34 21.04 -21.48
C ALA A 7 38.49 21.27 -20.24
N SER A 8 37.18 21.08 -20.35
CA SER A 8 36.33 20.76 -19.20
C SER A 8 35.09 20.02 -19.68
N THR A 9 35.24 18.70 -19.70
CA THR A 9 34.26 17.67 -19.32
C THR A 9 32.79 17.98 -19.61
N LEU A 10 32.26 17.36 -20.68
CA LEU A 10 30.83 17.21 -20.91
C LEU A 10 30.23 16.36 -19.79
N LEU A 11 29.52 17.00 -18.87
CA LEU A 11 28.67 16.35 -17.90
C LEU A 11 27.40 15.87 -18.63
N THR A 12 27.30 14.58 -18.91
CA THR A 12 26.08 13.95 -19.44
C THR A 12 24.98 13.99 -18.39
N PRO A 13 23.81 14.62 -18.62
CA PRO A 13 22.73 14.61 -17.66
C PRO A 13 21.87 13.35 -17.84
N HIS A 14 21.97 12.48 -16.84
CA HIS A 14 20.87 11.76 -16.22
C HIS A 14 20.01 10.80 -17.07
N LEU A 15 20.39 9.52 -16.99
CA LEU A 15 19.45 8.40 -16.91
C LEU A 15 18.49 8.60 -15.72
N ILE A 16 17.41 9.37 -15.89
CA ILE A 16 16.24 9.25 -15.02
C ILE A 16 15.48 8.02 -15.53
N ARG A 17 15.87 6.86 -15.01
CA ARG A 17 15.13 5.60 -15.16
C ARG A 17 13.69 5.92 -14.77
N ARG A 18 12.76 5.89 -15.74
CA ARG A 18 11.33 6.16 -15.52
C ARG A 18 10.81 5.17 -14.47
N ILE A 19 10.82 5.56 -13.20
CA ILE A 19 10.22 4.78 -12.12
C ILE A 19 8.72 4.80 -12.39
N ARG A 20 8.22 3.74 -13.03
CA ARG A 20 6.79 3.55 -13.25
C ARG A 20 6.07 3.73 -11.91
N PRO A 21 4.95 4.47 -11.88
CA PRO A 21 4.22 4.68 -10.66
C PRO A 21 3.83 3.33 -10.04
N PRO A 22 3.95 3.18 -8.70
CA PRO A 22 3.59 1.97 -8.01
C PRO A 22 2.14 1.56 -8.36
N PRO A 23 1.84 0.30 -8.76
CA PRO A 23 0.46 -0.13 -8.98
C PRO A 23 -0.39 0.10 -7.73
N PRO A 24 -1.65 0.51 -7.88
CA PRO A 24 -2.47 0.95 -6.75
C PRO A 24 -2.67 -0.19 -5.75
N ILE A 25 -2.51 0.12 -4.46
CA ILE A 25 -3.10 -0.68 -3.38
C ILE A 25 -4.57 -0.29 -3.32
N ILE A 26 -5.48 -1.23 -3.11
CA ILE A 26 -6.92 -0.93 -3.04
C ILE A 26 -7.14 0.06 -1.90
N THR A 27 -7.58 1.27 -2.26
CA THR A 27 -7.88 2.34 -1.32
C THR A 27 -9.39 2.51 -1.18
N ARG A 28 -9.84 2.91 0.01
CA ARG A 28 -11.16 3.51 0.16
C ARG A 28 -11.20 4.81 -0.66
N THR A 29 -11.77 4.77 -1.85
CA THR A 29 -12.19 5.99 -2.55
C THR A 29 -13.46 6.49 -1.86
N PRO A 30 -13.52 7.76 -1.42
CA PRO A 30 -14.78 8.35 -0.98
C PRO A 30 -15.63 8.63 -2.22
N THR A 31 -16.22 7.60 -2.80
CA THR A 31 -17.21 7.77 -3.85
C THR A 31 -18.53 8.09 -3.16
N ASN A 32 -18.85 9.37 -3.01
CA ASN A 32 -20.19 9.82 -2.61
C ASN A 32 -21.18 9.40 -3.71
N HIS A 33 -21.90 8.29 -3.51
CA HIS A 33 -23.12 7.99 -4.26
C HIS A 33 -24.24 7.80 -3.25
N LEU A 34 -25.12 8.80 -3.25
CA LEU A 34 -26.32 8.88 -2.45
C LEU A 34 -27.44 8.09 -3.14
N SER A 35 -27.95 7.06 -2.44
CA SER A 35 -29.30 6.45 -2.50
C SER A 35 -29.70 5.73 -3.81
N THR A 36 -30.41 4.59 -3.82
CA THR A 36 -31.48 4.09 -2.94
C THR A 36 -31.70 2.60 -3.24
N SER A 37 -31.81 1.75 -2.23
CA SER A 37 -32.81 0.67 -2.21
C SER A 37 -33.14 0.30 -0.77
N THR A 38 -34.41 0.51 -0.47
CA THR A 38 -35.17 0.08 0.69
C THR A 38 -35.06 -1.42 0.93
N THR A 39 -34.66 -1.84 2.13
CA THR A 39 -35.42 -2.86 2.89
C THR A 39 -35.13 -2.65 4.38
N THR A 40 -36.18 -2.26 5.08
CA THR A 40 -36.35 -2.30 6.53
C THR A 40 -35.92 -3.66 7.10
N GLU A 41 -35.04 -3.64 8.10
CA GLU A 41 -35.07 -4.46 9.32
C GLU A 41 -33.89 -3.98 10.16
N ASP A 42 -34.22 -3.10 11.12
CA ASP A 42 -33.33 -2.62 12.18
C ASP A 42 -32.89 -3.81 13.06
N ASN A 43 -31.85 -4.53 12.65
CA ASN A 43 -31.08 -5.34 13.58
C ASN A 43 -29.81 -4.59 13.97
N LYS A 44 -30.00 -3.47 14.68
CA LYS A 44 -28.92 -2.78 15.38
C LYS A 44 -28.49 -3.68 16.54
N ARG A 45 -27.70 -4.70 16.22
CA ARG A 45 -27.11 -5.60 17.19
C ARG A 45 -26.29 -4.72 18.13
N SER A 46 -26.71 -4.65 19.38
CA SER A 46 -25.98 -3.99 20.46
C SER A 46 -24.67 -4.75 20.66
N VAL A 47 -23.64 -4.29 19.94
CA VAL A 47 -22.29 -4.86 20.00
C VAL A 47 -21.81 -4.81 21.44
N THR A 48 -21.41 -5.97 21.96
CA THR A 48 -20.86 -6.07 23.30
C THR A 48 -19.42 -5.53 23.32
N PRO A 49 -18.95 -4.91 24.42
CA PRO A 49 -17.57 -4.44 24.53
C PRO A 49 -16.49 -5.51 24.27
N GLU A 50 -16.87 -6.78 24.40
CA GLU A 50 -16.02 -7.93 24.14
C GLU A 50 -15.64 -8.07 22.66
N GLU A 51 -16.56 -7.80 21.73
CA GLU A 51 -16.30 -7.91 20.29
C GLU A 51 -15.22 -6.90 19.83
N ILE A 52 -15.28 -5.66 20.34
CA ILE A 52 -14.29 -4.61 20.05
C ILE A 52 -12.89 -4.97 20.58
N SER A 53 -12.83 -5.65 21.74
CA SER A 53 -11.58 -6.10 22.35
C SER A 53 -10.81 -7.07 21.43
N THR A 54 -11.52 -7.97 20.73
CA THR A 54 -10.90 -8.97 19.85
C THR A 54 -10.35 -8.39 18.54
N GLN A 55 -10.83 -7.22 18.11
CA GLN A 55 -10.44 -6.60 16.84
C GLN A 55 -9.05 -5.98 16.89
N ARG A 56 -8.64 -5.43 18.04
CA ARG A 56 -7.35 -4.74 18.19
C ARG A 56 -6.14 -5.67 17.95
N PRO A 57 -6.06 -6.87 18.54
CA PRO A 57 -5.01 -7.83 18.22
C PRO A 57 -4.96 -8.18 16.73
N ARG A 58 -6.12 -8.40 16.10
CA ARG A 58 -6.23 -8.71 14.66
C ARG A 58 -5.72 -7.56 13.80
N ALA A 59 -6.13 -6.33 14.08
CA ALA A 59 -5.65 -5.13 13.41
C ALA A 59 -4.12 -4.99 13.49
N LEU A 60 -3.55 -5.19 14.69
CA LEU A 60 -2.10 -5.09 14.90
C LEU A 60 -1.33 -6.24 14.22
N SER A 61 -1.89 -7.44 14.19
CA SER A 61 -1.33 -8.57 13.43
C SER A 61 -1.23 -8.23 11.95
N LEU A 62 -2.33 -7.75 11.35
CA LEU A 62 -2.38 -7.36 9.94
C LEU A 62 -1.44 -6.20 9.62
N TYR A 63 -1.39 -5.18 10.48
CA TYR A 63 -0.45 -4.07 10.35
C TYR A 63 0.99 -4.56 10.25
N ARG A 64 1.41 -5.44 11.16
CA ARG A 64 2.77 -5.99 11.16
C ARG A 64 3.04 -6.87 9.93
N ARG A 65 2.07 -7.69 9.52
CA ARG A 65 2.18 -8.53 8.32
C ARG A 65 2.35 -7.66 7.06
N LEU A 66 1.56 -6.59 6.91
CA LEU A 66 1.69 -5.64 5.80
C LEU A 66 3.06 -4.96 5.77
N LEU A 67 3.60 -4.53 6.92
CA LEU A 67 4.93 -3.94 6.97
C LEU A 67 6.02 -4.95 6.61
N ARG A 68 5.91 -6.21 7.06
CA ARG A 68 6.84 -7.28 6.68
C ARG A 68 6.74 -7.62 5.19
N ALA A 69 5.53 -7.69 4.64
CA ALA A 69 5.33 -7.92 3.22
C ALA A 69 5.89 -6.75 2.38
N SER A 70 5.76 -5.52 2.89
CA SER A 70 6.35 -4.34 2.23
C SER A 70 7.87 -4.46 2.08
N SER A 71 8.59 -5.03 3.06
CA SER A 71 10.05 -5.19 2.99
C SER A 71 10.51 -6.24 1.98
N GLN A 72 9.62 -7.12 1.52
CA GLN A 72 9.93 -8.12 0.49
C GLN A 72 9.88 -7.56 -0.94
N MET A 73 9.47 -6.30 -1.12
CA MET A 73 9.46 -5.69 -2.44
C MET A 73 10.88 -5.41 -2.94
N PRO A 74 11.21 -5.71 -4.21
CA PRO A 74 12.59 -5.61 -4.70
C PRO A 74 13.09 -4.17 -4.79
N THR A 75 12.21 -3.18 -5.00
CA THR A 75 12.62 -1.77 -5.14
C THR A 75 12.37 -0.95 -3.88
N PRO A 76 13.30 -0.05 -3.48
CA PRO A 76 13.11 0.85 -2.35
C PRO A 76 11.85 1.72 -2.48
N ASN A 77 11.53 2.19 -3.69
CA ASN A 77 10.34 2.99 -3.95
C ASN A 77 9.06 2.22 -3.57
N ARG A 78 8.95 0.96 -3.99
CA ARG A 78 7.78 0.13 -3.68
C ARG A 78 7.68 -0.21 -2.19
N ARG A 79 8.82 -0.55 -1.56
CA ARG A 79 8.91 -0.76 -0.10
C ARG A 79 8.37 0.44 0.67
N ASN A 80 8.88 1.63 0.35
CA ASN A 80 8.51 2.88 1.01
C ASN A 80 7.05 3.27 0.76
N TYR A 81 6.57 3.12 -0.48
CA TYR A 81 5.18 3.43 -0.83
C TYR A 81 4.19 2.60 0.00
N ILE A 82 4.36 1.28 0.06
CA ILE A 82 3.47 0.39 0.80
C ILE A 82 3.56 0.69 2.30
N ALA A 83 4.77 0.78 2.85
CA ALA A 83 4.95 1.06 4.27
C ALA A 83 4.30 2.39 4.71
N ASN A 84 4.50 3.46 3.92
CA ASN A 84 3.92 4.77 4.20
C ASN A 84 2.38 4.76 4.05
N LYS A 85 1.87 4.07 3.03
CA LYS A 85 0.43 3.92 2.83
C LYS A 85 -0.22 3.15 3.98
N THR A 86 0.34 2.00 4.37
CA THR A 86 -0.13 1.21 5.52
C THR A 86 -0.16 2.05 6.79
N ARG A 87 0.94 2.77 7.11
CA ARG A 87 0.98 3.66 8.29
C ARG A 87 -0.09 4.75 8.24
N LYS A 88 -0.27 5.38 7.07
CA LYS A 88 -1.25 6.47 6.89
C LYS A 88 -2.68 5.97 7.10
N GLU A 89 -3.04 4.84 6.52
CA GLU A 89 -4.39 4.26 6.63
C GLU A 89 -4.70 3.81 8.07
N TYR A 90 -3.79 3.09 8.72
CA TYR A 90 -3.98 2.68 10.11
C TYR A 90 -4.02 3.87 11.08
N LYS A 91 -3.23 4.92 10.84
CA LYS A 91 -3.31 6.16 11.62
C LYS A 91 -4.64 6.87 11.42
N ARG A 92 -5.13 6.96 10.17
CA ARG A 92 -6.42 7.58 9.83
C ARG A 92 -7.59 6.85 10.51
N ASN A 93 -7.54 5.52 10.56
CA ASN A 93 -8.64 4.68 11.01
C ASN A 93 -8.56 4.31 12.51
N LYS A 94 -7.59 4.84 13.27
CA LYS A 94 -7.36 4.48 14.69
C LYS A 94 -8.56 4.79 15.60
N GLY A 95 -9.37 5.79 15.24
CA GLY A 95 -10.51 6.26 16.05
C GLY A 95 -11.86 5.68 15.65
N ILE A 96 -11.91 4.72 14.73
CA ILE A 96 -13.18 4.09 14.35
C ILE A 96 -13.69 3.28 15.55
N THR A 97 -14.95 3.48 15.91
CA THR A 97 -15.65 2.78 16.99
C THR A 97 -16.79 1.90 16.48
N ASP A 98 -17.23 2.11 15.24
CA ASP A 98 -18.24 1.29 14.60
C ASP A 98 -17.64 -0.07 14.18
N VAL A 99 -18.26 -1.14 14.65
CA VAL A 99 -17.75 -2.52 14.51
C VAL A 99 -17.84 -3.01 13.08
N GLU A 100 -18.91 -2.68 12.35
CA GLU A 100 -19.05 -3.06 10.95
C GLU A 100 -17.98 -2.40 10.09
N GLU A 101 -17.72 -1.12 10.36
CA GLU A 101 -16.65 -0.35 9.73
C GLU A 101 -15.25 -0.87 10.09
N ILE A 102 -15.01 -1.31 11.34
CA ILE A 102 -13.77 -1.98 11.72
C ILE A 102 -13.60 -3.29 10.95
N GLU A 103 -14.64 -4.15 10.90
CA GLU A 103 -14.59 -5.41 10.17
C GLU A 103 -14.39 -5.21 8.66
N PHE A 104 -15.01 -4.19 8.08
CA PHE A 104 -14.76 -3.78 6.70
C PHE A 104 -13.29 -3.40 6.50
N CYS A 105 -12.73 -2.55 7.38
CA CYS A 105 -11.32 -2.16 7.32
C CYS A 105 -10.37 -3.35 7.48
N LEU A 106 -10.70 -4.31 8.35
CA LEU A 106 -9.91 -5.53 8.54
C LEU A 106 -9.93 -6.43 7.31
N ARG A 107 -11.10 -6.65 6.69
CA ARG A 107 -11.21 -7.38 5.42
C ARG A 107 -10.43 -6.71 4.30
N LEU A 108 -10.54 -5.38 4.19
CA LEU A 108 -9.76 -4.62 3.21
C LEU A 108 -8.25 -4.75 3.45
N ALA A 109 -7.81 -4.77 4.71
CA ALA A 109 -6.41 -4.97 5.07
C ALA A 109 -5.92 -6.38 4.73
N ASP A 110 -6.75 -7.42 4.95
CA ASP A 110 -6.49 -8.79 4.51
C ASP A 110 -6.30 -8.86 2.98
N THR A 111 -7.25 -8.33 2.18
CA THR A 111 -7.13 -8.30 0.71
C THR A 111 -5.89 -7.53 0.23
N ASN A 112 -5.57 -6.42 0.90
CA ASN A 112 -4.39 -5.64 0.58
C ASN A 112 -3.10 -6.42 0.90
N LEU A 113 -3.09 -7.23 1.95
CA LEU A 113 -1.95 -8.07 2.28
C LEU A 113 -1.71 -9.11 1.19
N ASP A 114 -2.75 -9.81 0.75
CA ASP A 114 -2.64 -10.80 -0.33
C ASP A 114 -2.09 -10.17 -1.61
N THR A 115 -2.62 -8.99 -1.96
CA THR A 115 -2.14 -8.21 -3.11
C THR A 115 -0.65 -7.87 -3.00
N VAL A 116 -0.21 -7.40 -1.82
CA VAL A 116 1.20 -7.05 -1.59
C VAL A 116 2.09 -8.30 -1.65
N MET A 117 1.64 -9.44 -1.13
CA MET A 117 2.41 -10.69 -1.16
C MET A 117 2.59 -11.19 -2.61
N VAL A 118 1.51 -11.26 -3.39
CA VAL A 118 1.56 -11.67 -4.81
C VAL A 118 2.46 -10.74 -5.61
N GLN A 119 2.38 -9.43 -5.38
CA GLN A 119 3.22 -8.46 -6.06
C GLN A 119 4.69 -8.58 -5.66
N ALA A 120 4.99 -8.86 -4.40
CA ALA A 120 6.37 -9.02 -3.93
C ALA A 120 7.02 -10.22 -4.64
N GLU A 121 6.31 -11.35 -4.70
CA GLU A 121 6.74 -12.54 -5.42
C GLU A 121 6.94 -12.25 -6.92
N HIS A 122 5.90 -11.73 -7.58
CA HIS A 122 5.93 -11.47 -9.01
C HIS A 122 7.03 -10.49 -9.42
N LEU A 123 7.16 -9.36 -8.70
CA LEU A 123 8.20 -8.38 -8.99
C LEU A 123 9.59 -8.95 -8.69
N THR A 124 9.76 -9.73 -7.61
CA THR A 124 11.06 -10.37 -7.33
C THR A 124 11.45 -11.32 -8.46
N ARG A 125 10.50 -12.10 -8.98
CA ARG A 125 10.73 -12.97 -10.14
C ARG A 125 11.17 -12.18 -11.37
N LEU A 126 10.45 -11.11 -11.72
CA LEU A 126 10.80 -10.26 -12.87
C LEU A 126 12.17 -9.60 -12.75
N PHE A 127 12.57 -9.20 -11.54
CA PHE A 127 13.89 -8.59 -11.31
C PHE A 127 15.04 -9.60 -11.41
N ASN A 128 14.78 -10.87 -11.11
CA ASN A 128 15.76 -11.95 -11.18
C ASN A 128 15.82 -12.62 -12.56
N ASP A 129 14.89 -12.31 -13.46
CA ASP A 129 14.83 -12.88 -14.80
C ASP A 129 15.91 -12.26 -15.70
N PRO A 130 16.89 -13.05 -16.19
CA PRO A 130 17.95 -12.55 -17.05
C PRO A 130 17.42 -12.01 -18.39
N GLU A 131 16.29 -12.49 -18.91
CA GLU A 131 15.70 -11.96 -20.14
C GLU A 131 15.20 -10.52 -19.97
N TYR A 132 14.80 -10.13 -18.76
CA TYR A 132 14.29 -8.79 -18.45
C TYR A 132 15.39 -7.77 -18.13
N ASN A 133 16.62 -8.23 -17.87
CA ASN A 133 17.78 -7.40 -17.52
C ASN A 133 18.67 -7.05 -18.73
N CYS A 134 18.33 -7.53 -19.94
CA CYS A 134 19.15 -7.40 -21.15
C CYS A 134 18.75 -6.27 -22.13
N SER A 135 17.87 -5.34 -21.74
CA SER A 135 17.41 -4.23 -22.62
C SER A 135 17.67 -2.84 -22.04
#